data_AF-A0A963E8J5-F1
#
_entry.id   AF-A0A963E8J5-F1
#
_cell.length_a   1.000
_cell.length_b   1.000
_cell.length_c   1.000
_cell.angle_alpha   90.00
_cell.angle_beta   90.00
_cell.angle_gamma   90.00
#
_symmetry.space_group_name_H-M   'P 1'
#
loop_
_entity.id
_entity.type
_entity.pdbx_description
1 polymer ?
#
loop_
_entity_poly.entity_id
_entity_poly.type
_entity_poly.pdbx_seq_one_letter_code
_entity_poly.pdbx_strand_id
1 'polypeptide(L)'
;MALDKIYTLQTGVSLKVSTDTLQDLIVRDSNEKILPELGNIRCTSDLHDFLTVVVLKGANGLITRRQQWISKKNKANLIAARPVPFQDFCLFFWRNLDETDPDGDEWNRIIAADSFNQQLSMILHKLRAAVRNENHEPAMIENLNFGSI
;
A
#
# COMPACT_ATOMS: atom_id res chain seq x y z
N MET A 1 10.58 -4.24 3.42
CA MET A 1 10.66 -2.79 3.13
C MET A 1 9.82 -2.01 4.14
N ALA A 2 9.92 -0.68 4.22
CA ALA A 2 9.47 0.10 5.38
C ALA A 2 7.96 0.05 5.70
N LEU A 3 7.10 -0.26 4.72
CA LEU A 3 5.64 -0.41 4.90
C LEU A 3 5.17 -1.84 5.23
N ASP A 4 6.04 -2.87 5.11
CA ASP A 4 5.71 -4.28 5.38
C ASP A 4 5.56 -4.60 6.87
N LYS A 5 5.28 -3.59 7.69
CA LYS A 5 4.93 -3.77 9.09
C LYS A 5 3.55 -4.43 9.15
N ILE A 6 3.45 -5.48 9.95
CA ILE A 6 2.15 -6.03 10.33
C ILE A 6 1.55 -5.11 11.40
N TYR A 7 0.42 -4.51 11.08
CA TYR A 7 -0.42 -3.78 12.01
C TYR A 7 -1.47 -4.73 12.56
N THR A 8 -1.62 -4.76 13.88
CA THR A 8 -2.71 -5.48 14.55
C THR A 8 -3.63 -4.45 15.18
N LEU A 9 -4.87 -4.42 14.71
CA LEU A 9 -5.94 -3.59 15.24
C LEU A 9 -6.48 -4.22 16.53
N GLN A 10 -7.05 -3.40 17.41
CA GLN A 10 -7.61 -3.82 18.70
C GLN A 10 -8.71 -4.88 18.59
N THR A 11 -9.39 -4.95 17.44
CA THR A 11 -10.41 -5.98 17.19
C THR A 11 -9.83 -7.34 16.75
N GLY A 12 -8.51 -7.46 16.70
CA GLY A 12 -7.80 -8.68 16.28
C GLY A 12 -7.55 -8.80 14.78
N VAL A 13 -7.90 -7.78 13.98
CA VAL A 13 -7.54 -7.72 12.56
C VAL A 13 -6.05 -7.47 12.44
N SER A 14 -5.33 -8.36 11.77
CA SER A 14 -3.90 -8.14 11.46
C SER A 14 -3.75 -7.96 9.96
N LEU A 15 -3.05 -6.89 9.55
CA LEU A 15 -2.89 -6.50 8.16
C LEU A 15 -1.49 -5.96 7.88
N LYS A 16 -1.10 -5.94 6.61
CA LYS A 16 0.10 -5.22 6.14
C LYS A 16 -0.24 -4.36 4.93
N VAL A 17 0.43 -3.22 4.81
CA VAL A 17 0.43 -2.42 3.57
C VAL A 17 1.59 -2.91 2.72
N SER A 18 1.28 -3.47 1.56
CA SER A 18 2.27 -4.02 0.63
C SER A 18 2.60 -3.00 -0.47
N THR A 19 3.89 -2.95 -0.80
CA THR A 19 4.46 -2.21 -1.94
C THR A 19 4.82 -3.13 -3.11
N ASP A 20 4.33 -4.38 -3.13
CA ASP A 20 4.73 -5.38 -4.13
C ASP A 20 4.45 -4.88 -5.56
N THR A 21 3.31 -4.23 -5.78
CA THR A 21 2.98 -3.63 -7.09
C THR A 21 3.96 -2.52 -7.49
N LEU A 22 4.43 -1.70 -6.55
CA LEU A 22 5.47 -0.70 -6.82
C LEU A 22 6.81 -1.37 -7.16
N GLN A 23 7.17 -2.45 -6.46
CA GLN A 23 8.40 -3.19 -6.74
C GLN A 23 8.35 -3.86 -8.12
N ASP A 24 7.23 -4.49 -8.46
CA ASP A 24 7.01 -5.08 -9.79
C ASP A 24 7.13 -4.04 -10.91
N LEU A 25 6.62 -2.82 -10.68
CA LEU A 25 6.75 -1.72 -11.65
C LEU A 25 8.22 -1.33 -11.84
N ILE A 26 8.98 -1.19 -10.75
CA ILE A 26 10.43 -0.87 -10.80
C ILE A 26 11.23 -1.98 -11.52
N VAL A 27 10.92 -3.25 -11.25
CA VAL A 27 11.62 -4.39 -11.86
C VAL A 27 11.28 -4.52 -13.35
N ARG A 28 10.04 -4.20 -13.74
CA ARG A 28 9.65 -4.15 -15.16
C ARG A 28 10.32 -3.01 -15.89
N ASP A 29 10.51 -1.88 -15.23
CA ASP A 29 11.13 -0.68 -15.78
C ASP A 29 12.60 -0.92 -16.17
N SER A 30 13.32 -1.59 -15.27
CA SER A 30 14.73 -1.97 -15.47
C SER A 30 14.97 -2.93 -16.66
N ASN A 31 13.92 -3.42 -17.32
CA ASN A 31 13.97 -4.11 -18.62
C ASN A 31 13.81 -3.16 -19.84
N GLU A 32 14.29 -1.92 -19.70
CA GLU A 32 14.54 -0.90 -20.76
C GLU A 32 13.39 0.03 -21.17
N LYS A 33 12.28 0.15 -20.43
CA LYS A 33 11.25 1.19 -20.73
C LYS A 33 10.55 1.72 -19.49
N ILE A 34 10.81 3.01 -19.21
CA ILE A 34 10.02 3.87 -18.30
C ILE A 34 8.55 3.68 -18.59
N LEU A 35 7.88 2.97 -17.68
CA LEU A 35 6.43 2.87 -17.71
C LEU A 35 5.87 4.29 -17.56
N PRO A 36 5.03 4.77 -18.50
CA PRO A 36 4.42 6.10 -18.41
C PRO A 36 3.73 6.35 -17.06
N GLU A 37 3.28 5.28 -16.42
CA GLU A 37 2.67 5.24 -15.10
C GLU A 37 3.60 5.76 -13.99
N LEU A 38 4.91 5.45 -14.03
CA LEU A 38 5.89 5.94 -13.06
C LEU A 38 6.17 7.44 -13.23
N GLY A 39 6.16 7.93 -14.48
CA GLY A 39 6.31 9.35 -14.80
C GLY A 39 5.16 10.23 -14.28
N ASN A 40 4.02 9.63 -13.97
CA ASN A 40 2.86 10.33 -13.42
C ASN A 40 2.87 10.46 -11.89
N ILE A 41 3.80 9.79 -11.19
CA ILE A 41 3.92 9.84 -9.73
C ILE A 41 4.66 11.14 -9.32
N ARG A 42 3.90 12.13 -8.86
CA ARG A 42 4.39 13.48 -8.51
C ARG A 42 4.47 13.71 -7.01
N CYS A 43 3.68 13.03 -6.20
CA CYS A 43 3.70 13.16 -4.75
C CYS A 43 3.44 11.82 -4.03
N THR A 44 3.45 11.82 -2.70
CA THR A 44 3.24 10.61 -1.90
C THR A 44 1.83 10.06 -2.03
N SER A 45 0.82 10.91 -2.26
CA SER A 45 -0.56 10.44 -2.47
C SER A 45 -0.71 9.65 -3.77
N ASP A 46 0.07 9.96 -4.81
CA ASP A 46 0.03 9.20 -6.07
C ASP A 46 0.54 7.77 -5.88
N LEU A 47 1.32 7.50 -4.82
CA LEU A 47 1.73 6.14 -4.49
C LEU A 47 0.56 5.27 -4.04
N HIS A 48 -0.53 5.85 -3.52
CA HIS A 48 -1.67 5.10 -3.00
C HIS A 48 -2.33 4.19 -4.05
N ASP A 49 -2.28 4.57 -5.33
CA ASP A 49 -2.81 3.78 -6.44
C ASP A 49 -2.06 2.45 -6.63
N PHE A 50 -0.83 2.38 -6.12
CA PHE A 50 0.07 1.23 -6.26
C PHE A 50 0.29 0.48 -4.94
N LEU A 51 -0.39 0.89 -3.87
CA LEU A 51 -0.36 0.19 -2.60
C LEU A 51 -1.51 -0.83 -2.53
N THR A 52 -1.25 -1.92 -1.82
CA THR A 52 -2.30 -2.89 -1.47
C THR A 52 -2.29 -3.18 0.02
N VAL A 53 -3.40 -3.70 0.53
CA VAL A 53 -3.55 -4.16 1.91
C VAL A 53 -3.83 -5.65 1.90
N VAL A 54 -3.05 -6.41 2.65
CA VAL A 54 -3.26 -7.84 2.87
C VAL A 54 -3.70 -8.05 4.30
N VAL A 55 -4.93 -8.56 4.49
CA VAL A 55 -5.43 -8.97 5.81
C VAL A 55 -4.97 -10.39 6.11
N LEU A 56 -4.07 -10.52 7.08
CA LEU A 56 -3.44 -11.77 7.49
C LEU A 56 -4.28 -12.55 8.51
N LYS A 57 -4.98 -11.83 9.39
CA LYS A 57 -5.88 -12.41 10.41
C LYS A 57 -7.09 -11.51 10.64
N GLY A 58 -8.19 -12.09 11.10
CA GLY A 58 -9.40 -11.36 11.49
C GLY A 58 -10.30 -10.90 10.33
N ALA A 59 -10.06 -11.41 9.10
CA ALA A 59 -10.84 -11.03 7.92
C ALA A 59 -12.35 -11.23 8.09
N ASN A 60 -12.80 -12.33 8.71
CA ASN A 60 -14.22 -12.58 8.94
C ASN A 60 -14.86 -11.52 9.85
N GLY A 61 -14.17 -11.14 10.94
CA GLY A 61 -14.65 -10.09 11.84
C GLY A 61 -14.73 -8.73 11.16
N LEU A 62 -13.72 -8.40 10.35
CA LEU A 62 -13.73 -7.19 9.52
C LEU A 62 -14.91 -7.19 8.54
N ILE A 63 -15.12 -8.31 7.82
CA ILE A 63 -16.23 -8.46 6.87
C ILE A 63 -17.57 -8.29 7.57
N THR A 64 -17.78 -8.92 8.73
CA THR A 64 -19.04 -8.81 9.48
C THR A 64 -19.32 -7.36 9.88
N ARG A 65 -18.32 -6.63 10.38
CA ARG A 65 -18.48 -5.22 10.79
C ARG A 65 -18.66 -4.27 9.61
N ARG A 66 -17.95 -4.51 8.49
CA ARG A 66 -17.86 -3.59 7.35
C ARG A 66 -18.58 -4.07 6.09
N GLN A 67 -19.51 -5.02 6.22
CA GLN A 67 -20.20 -5.64 5.08
C GLN A 67 -20.85 -4.66 4.11
N GLN A 68 -21.37 -3.52 4.61
CA GLN A 68 -22.04 -2.52 3.78
C GLN A 68 -21.08 -1.73 2.88
N TRP A 69 -19.79 -1.67 3.26
CA TRP A 69 -18.75 -0.91 2.57
C TRP A 69 -17.81 -1.80 1.73
N ILE A 70 -17.86 -3.12 1.95
CA ILE A 70 -17.01 -4.07 1.25
C ILE A 70 -17.71 -4.57 -0.03
N SER A 71 -17.12 -4.28 -1.19
CA SER A 71 -17.59 -4.81 -2.47
C SER A 71 -17.52 -6.35 -2.53
N LYS A 72 -18.34 -6.98 -3.37
CA LYS A 72 -18.31 -8.44 -3.57
C LYS A 72 -16.91 -8.96 -3.94
N LYS A 73 -16.19 -8.22 -4.79
CA LYS A 73 -14.80 -8.52 -5.19
C LYS A 73 -13.88 -8.49 -3.97
N ASN A 74 -13.94 -7.42 -3.18
CA ASN A 74 -13.04 -7.25 -2.04
C ASN A 74 -13.37 -8.22 -0.90
N LYS A 75 -14.64 -8.58 -0.71
CA LYS A 75 -15.03 -9.67 0.20
C LYS A 75 -14.37 -10.99 -0.19
N ALA A 76 -14.40 -11.36 -1.47
CA ALA A 76 -13.73 -12.56 -1.96
C ALA A 76 -12.21 -12.50 -1.76
N ASN A 77 -11.60 -11.34 -2.00
CA ASN A 77 -10.16 -11.14 -1.77
C ASN A 77 -9.81 -11.30 -0.28
N LEU A 78 -10.58 -10.72 0.64
CA LEU A 78 -10.37 -10.85 2.09
C LEU A 78 -10.48 -12.31 2.56
N ILE A 79 -11.47 -13.06 2.07
CA ILE A 79 -11.63 -14.50 2.39
C ILE A 79 -10.43 -15.32 1.89
N ALA A 80 -9.94 -14.99 0.70
CA ALA A 80 -8.81 -15.69 0.07
C ALA A 80 -7.44 -15.17 0.52
N ALA A 81 -7.37 -14.27 1.52
CA ALA A 81 -6.15 -13.57 1.95
C ALA A 81 -5.37 -12.92 0.79
N ARG A 82 -6.08 -12.44 -0.23
CA ARG A 82 -5.52 -11.76 -1.39
C ARG A 82 -5.41 -10.25 -1.14
N PRO A 83 -4.45 -9.56 -1.77
CA PRO A 83 -4.33 -8.12 -1.68
C PRO A 83 -5.61 -7.39 -2.11
N VAL A 84 -5.99 -6.37 -1.36
CA VAL A 84 -7.04 -5.39 -1.69
C VAL A 84 -6.36 -4.07 -2.04
N PRO A 85 -6.77 -3.34 -3.08
CA PRO A 85 -6.21 -2.02 -3.36
C PRO A 85 -6.30 -1.10 -2.13
N PHE A 86 -5.26 -0.30 -1.86
CA PHE A 86 -5.19 0.51 -0.65
C PHE A 86 -6.35 1.50 -0.54
N GLN A 87 -6.70 2.18 -1.64
CA GLN A 87 -7.84 3.10 -1.66
C GLN A 87 -9.17 2.38 -1.40
N ASP A 88 -9.40 1.23 -2.03
CA ASP A 88 -10.57 0.39 -1.77
C ASP A 88 -10.65 -0.02 -0.30
N PHE A 89 -9.51 -0.34 0.33
CA PHE A 89 -9.45 -0.72 1.73
C PHE A 89 -9.79 0.46 2.65
N CYS A 90 -9.29 1.67 2.34
CA CYS A 90 -9.67 2.88 3.06
C CYS A 90 -11.19 3.12 3.05
N LEU A 91 -11.87 2.80 1.94
CA LEU A 91 -13.32 2.95 1.82
C LEU A 91 -14.11 2.02 2.76
N PHE A 92 -13.51 0.95 3.28
CA PHE A 92 -14.20 0.09 4.26
C PHE A 92 -14.58 0.83 5.53
N PHE A 93 -13.83 1.88 5.87
CA PHE A 93 -14.00 2.67 7.09
C PHE A 93 -14.71 4.00 6.82
N TRP A 94 -15.33 4.15 5.64
CA TRP A 94 -16.31 5.21 5.45
C TRP A 94 -17.46 4.97 6.42
N ARG A 95 -17.92 6.02 7.11
CA ARG A 95 -18.96 5.94 8.12
C ARG A 95 -19.65 7.28 8.30
N ASN A 96 -20.80 7.24 8.95
CA ASN A 96 -21.41 8.45 9.51
C ASN A 96 -20.58 8.94 10.71
N LEU A 97 -20.61 10.24 11.00
CA LEU A 97 -19.81 10.86 12.07
C LEU A 97 -20.06 10.25 13.45
N ASP A 98 -21.26 9.72 13.67
CA ASP A 98 -21.72 9.23 14.97
C ASP A 98 -21.42 7.73 15.18
N GLU A 99 -20.89 7.05 14.16
CA GLU A 99 -20.63 5.61 14.21
C GLU A 99 -19.28 5.30 14.86
N THR A 100 -19.30 4.51 15.94
CA THR A 100 -18.08 4.01 16.57
C THR A 100 -17.40 2.96 15.68
N ASP A 101 -16.16 3.22 15.27
CA ASP A 101 -15.38 2.32 14.42
C ASP A 101 -13.94 2.18 14.96
N PRO A 102 -13.72 1.27 15.93
CA PRO A 102 -12.40 1.06 16.50
C PRO A 102 -11.33 0.67 15.46
N ASP A 103 -11.72 -0.02 14.38
CA ASP A 103 -10.80 -0.41 13.30
C ASP A 103 -10.46 0.78 12.41
N GLY A 104 -11.48 1.55 12.02
CA GLY A 104 -11.32 2.75 11.20
C GLY A 104 -10.54 3.84 11.91
N ASP A 105 -10.78 4.05 13.20
CA ASP A 105 -10.01 4.99 14.03
C ASP A 105 -8.54 4.61 14.10
N GLU A 106 -8.23 3.32 14.24
CA GLU A 106 -6.85 2.83 14.21
C GLU A 106 -6.22 2.88 12.83
N TRP A 107 -6.95 2.48 11.80
CA TRP A 107 -6.50 2.57 10.41
C TRP A 107 -6.15 4.01 10.04
N ASN A 108 -7.03 4.96 10.36
CA ASN A 108 -6.80 6.38 10.12
C ASN A 108 -5.58 6.90 10.90
N ARG A 109 -5.39 6.49 12.15
CA ARG A 109 -4.17 6.81 12.92
C ARG A 109 -2.91 6.24 12.28
N ILE A 110 -2.96 5.02 11.75
CA ILE A 110 -1.83 4.38 11.07
C ILE A 110 -1.43 5.17 9.82
N ILE A 111 -2.38 5.49 8.94
CA ILE A 111 -2.08 6.16 7.67
C ILE A 111 -1.79 7.66 7.83
N ALA A 112 -2.29 8.28 8.90
CA ALA A 112 -1.98 9.68 9.22
C ALA A 112 -0.66 9.84 10.01
N ALA A 113 -0.05 8.74 10.48
CA ALA A 113 1.17 8.81 11.26
C ALA A 113 2.34 9.38 10.44
N ASP A 114 3.16 10.22 11.07
CA ASP A 114 4.39 10.77 10.46
C ASP A 114 5.29 9.66 9.92
N SER A 115 5.38 8.54 10.64
CA SER A 115 6.16 7.38 10.20
C SER A 115 5.67 6.83 8.87
N PHE A 116 4.36 6.77 8.64
CA PHE A 116 3.79 6.27 7.38
C PHE A 116 4.15 7.23 6.23
N ASN A 117 3.98 8.54 6.44
CA ASN A 117 4.34 9.56 5.47
C ASN A 117 5.84 9.62 5.15
N GLN A 118 6.71 9.43 6.16
CA GLN A 118 8.15 9.34 5.97
C GLN A 118 8.52 8.15 5.08
N GLN A 119 7.89 6.99 5.29
CA GLN A 119 8.12 5.80 4.46
C GLN A 119 7.68 6.01 3.02
N LEU A 120 6.51 6.60 2.79
CA LEU A 120 6.05 6.98 1.45
C LEU A 120 7.02 7.95 0.78
N SER A 121 7.54 8.93 1.54
CA SER A 121 8.52 9.89 1.03
C SER A 121 9.83 9.22 0.64
N MET A 122 10.30 8.25 1.42
CA MET A 122 11.48 7.44 1.07
C MET A 122 11.26 6.64 -0.22
N ILE A 123 10.08 6.03 -0.37
CA ILE A 123 9.72 5.29 -1.59
C ILE A 123 9.70 6.21 -2.80
N LEU A 124 9.02 7.35 -2.70
CA LEU A 124 8.96 8.36 -3.76
C LEU A 124 10.36 8.84 -4.17
N HIS A 125 11.24 9.09 -3.20
CA HIS A 125 12.61 9.50 -3.49
C HIS A 125 13.38 8.41 -4.27
N LYS A 126 13.23 7.14 -3.88
CA LYS A 126 13.87 6.02 -4.59
C LYS A 126 13.32 5.84 -6.00
N LEU A 127 12.01 5.96 -6.19
CA LEU A 127 11.38 5.95 -7.52
C LEU A 127 11.93 7.06 -8.42
N ARG A 128 11.98 8.29 -7.90
CA ARG A 128 12.55 9.44 -8.63
C ARG A 128 14.05 9.29 -8.92
N ALA A 129 14.79 8.57 -8.09
CA ALA A 129 16.19 8.27 -8.34
C ALA A 129 16.34 7.23 -9.46
N ALA A 130 15.53 6.16 -9.45
CA ALA A 130 15.49 5.17 -10.52
C ALA A 130 15.19 5.83 -11.89
N VAL A 131 14.11 6.61 -11.97
CA VAL A 131 13.71 7.33 -13.19
C VAL A 131 14.79 8.31 -13.66
N ARG A 132 15.52 8.98 -12.75
CA ARG A 132 16.60 9.90 -13.14
C ARG A 132 17.83 9.17 -13.66
N ASN A 133 18.22 8.07 -13.02
CA ASN A 133 19.39 7.30 -13.42
C ASN A 133 19.20 6.62 -14.78
N GLU A 134 17.99 6.15 -15.10
CA GLU A 134 17.70 5.61 -16.45
C GLU A 134 17.76 6.67 -17.55
N ASN A 135 17.47 7.93 -17.23
CA ASN A 135 17.61 9.05 -18.16
C ASN A 135 19.08 9.52 -18.34
N HIS A 136 20.06 8.91 -17.65
CA HIS A 136 21.49 9.22 -17.73
C HIS A 136 22.34 7.91 -17.83
N GLU A 137 22.28 7.23 -18.98
CA GLU A 137 23.11 6.07 -19.36
C GLU A 137 23.06 4.79 -18.46
N PRO A 138 23.32 3.59 -19.03
CA PRO A 138 23.00 2.30 -18.41
C PRO A 138 24.14 1.84 -17.47
N ALA A 139 24.33 2.51 -16.34
CA ALA A 139 25.26 2.03 -15.33
C ALA A 139 24.65 2.14 -13.92
N MET A 140 24.46 0.96 -13.33
CA MET A 140 24.21 0.72 -11.90
C MET A 140 22.76 0.81 -11.40
N ILE A 141 21.96 -0.14 -11.88
CA ILE A 141 20.71 -0.61 -11.26
C ILE A 141 20.98 -1.39 -9.95
N GLU A 142 22.25 -1.55 -9.52
CA GLU A 142 22.61 -2.25 -8.27
C GLU A 142 22.23 -1.49 -6.98
N ASN A 143 21.88 -0.20 -7.06
CA ASN A 143 21.56 0.61 -5.88
C ASN A 143 20.07 0.63 -5.49
N LEU A 144 19.22 -0.12 -6.19
CA LEU A 144 17.81 -0.33 -5.80
C LEU A 144 17.64 -1.50 -4.83
N ASN A 145 18.68 -1.82 -4.04
CA ASN A 145 18.54 -2.84 -3.01
C ASN A 145 17.61 -2.31 -1.89
N PHE A 146 16.36 -2.74 -1.94
CA PHE A 146 15.34 -2.48 -0.94
C PHE A 146 15.42 -3.43 0.27
N GLY A 147 16.48 -4.25 0.34
CA GLY A 147 16.74 -5.23 1.39
C GLY A 147 15.90 -6.48 1.20
N SER A 148 16.56 -7.56 0.77
CA SER A 148 16.04 -8.93 0.84
C SER A 148 16.82 -9.71 1.90
N ILE A 149 16.07 -10.17 2.91
CA ILE A 149 16.40 -11.14 3.98
C ILE A 149 17.49 -10.69 4.97
#